data_AF-A0A920U841-F1
#
_entry.id   AF-A0A920U841-F1
#
_cell.length_a   1.000
_cell.length_b   1.000
_cell.length_c   1.000
_cell.angle_alpha   90.00
_cell.angle_beta   90.00
_cell.angle_gamma   90.00
#
_symmetry.space_group_name_H-M   'P 1'
#
loop_
_entity.id
_entity.type
_entity.pdbx_description
1 polymer ?
#
loop_
_entity_poly.entity_id
_entity_poly.type
_entity_poly.pdbx_seq_one_letter_code
_entity_poly.pdbx_strand_id
1 'polypeptide(L)'
;MRILTNMRVYWDQIQIGQPVSLDSIKDHAVAREQTLHATTAELRTRGFSKELHPNGTQPTTYDYEQVSLLSPWKTMSGSYTRPGDVRQLLAVSDDLFTIAKDGDEVILSFDAAQLDPLPANWTRTYLLRTDGFSKEMDINSPESGQHRAAPLSCDERIPL
;
A
#
# COMPACT_ATOMS: atom_id res chain seq x y z
N MET A 1 -16.36 15.30 14.86
CA MET A 1 -15.96 13.90 14.64
C MET A 1 -16.64 13.03 15.70
N ARG A 2 -17.29 11.93 15.31
CA ARG A 2 -17.92 10.98 16.24
C ARG A 2 -17.56 9.57 15.78
N ILE A 3 -16.83 8.82 16.61
CA ILE A 3 -16.52 7.41 16.36
C ILE A 3 -17.60 6.58 17.06
N LEU A 4 -18.30 5.73 16.30
CA LEU A 4 -19.18 4.71 16.84
C LEU A 4 -18.68 3.35 16.36
N THR A 5 -18.23 2.50 17.27
CA THR A 5 -17.76 1.16 16.94
C THR A 5 -17.97 0.21 18.11
N ASN A 6 -18.17 -1.08 17.81
CA ASN A 6 -18.13 -2.18 18.78
C ASN A 6 -16.74 -2.84 18.86
N MET A 7 -15.76 -2.31 18.11
CA MET A 7 -14.37 -2.80 18.09
C MET A 7 -13.50 -2.07 19.12
N ARG A 8 -12.43 -2.74 19.56
CA ARG A 8 -11.45 -2.14 20.47
C ARG A 8 -10.49 -1.26 19.66
N VAL A 9 -10.37 0.01 20.05
CA VAL A 9 -9.49 0.98 19.40
C VAL A 9 -8.42 1.40 20.40
N TYR A 10 -7.16 1.39 19.96
CA TYR A 10 -6.02 1.93 20.69
C TYR A 10 -5.47 3.11 19.90
N TRP A 11 -5.18 4.24 20.55
CA TRP A 11 -4.55 5.39 19.93
C TRP A 11 -3.60 6.05 20.94
N ASP A 12 -2.49 6.60 20.44
CA ASP A 12 -1.57 7.38 21.25
C ASP A 12 -1.95 8.88 21.25
N GLN A 13 -2.35 9.42 20.09
CA GLN A 13 -2.78 10.82 19.97
C GLN A 13 -3.81 11.01 18.86
N ILE A 14 -4.76 11.93 19.07
CA ILE A 14 -5.67 12.44 18.04
C ILE A 14 -5.36 13.92 17.82
N GLN A 15 -5.09 14.30 16.57
CA GLN A 15 -4.88 15.69 16.17
C GLN A 15 -5.94 16.07 15.12
N ILE A 16 -6.44 17.30 15.18
CA ILE A 16 -7.43 17.83 14.23
C ILE A 16 -6.80 19.02 13.52
N GLY A 17 -6.56 18.89 12.23
CA GLY A 17 -6.18 20.01 11.36
C GLY A 17 -7.41 20.76 10.87
N GLN A 18 -7.33 22.08 10.73
CA GLN A 18 -8.31 22.82 9.93
C GLN A 18 -7.93 22.70 8.45
N PRO A 19 -8.88 22.36 7.55
CA PRO A 19 -8.64 22.43 6.12
C PRO A 19 -8.31 23.88 5.76
N VAL A 20 -7.07 24.11 5.33
CA VAL A 20 -6.65 25.39 4.77
C VAL A 20 -6.73 25.28 3.25
N SER A 21 -7.46 26.21 2.63
CA SER A 21 -7.43 26.31 1.16
C SER A 21 -6.06 26.84 0.75
N LEU A 22 -5.40 26.13 -0.16
CA LEU A 22 -4.14 26.55 -0.75
C LEU A 22 -4.25 27.93 -1.42
N ASP A 23 -5.46 28.30 -1.88
CA ASP A 23 -5.74 29.60 -2.54
C ASP A 23 -5.81 30.78 -1.56
N SER A 24 -6.05 30.50 -0.28
CA SER A 24 -6.27 31.54 0.76
C SER A 24 -4.99 31.99 1.48
N ILE A 25 -3.86 31.39 1.15
CA ILE A 25 -2.56 31.69 1.76
C ILE A 25 -1.78 32.61 0.83
N LYS A 26 -1.58 33.87 1.26
CA LYS A 26 -1.00 34.96 0.45
C LYS A 26 0.48 34.76 0.08
N ASP A 27 1.16 33.84 0.74
CA ASP A 27 2.54 33.45 0.45
C ASP A 27 2.53 32.03 -0.13
N HIS A 28 3.04 31.87 -1.36
CA HIS A 28 3.13 30.61 -2.12
C HIS A 28 4.05 29.51 -1.49
N ALA A 29 4.08 29.41 -0.16
CA ALA A 29 5.14 28.72 0.57
C ALA A 29 4.76 27.37 1.20
N VAL A 30 3.51 26.88 1.13
CA VAL A 30 3.10 25.90 2.15
C VAL A 30 3.27 24.43 1.79
N ALA A 31 3.23 24.04 0.52
CA ALA A 31 3.68 22.73 0.05
C ALA A 31 3.70 22.73 -1.49
N ARG A 32 4.66 22.02 -2.09
CA ARG A 32 4.61 21.68 -3.51
C ARG A 32 4.46 20.17 -3.63
N GLU A 33 3.46 19.76 -4.39
CA GLU A 33 3.27 18.36 -4.74
C GLU A 33 3.79 18.13 -6.16
N GLN A 34 4.53 17.04 -6.34
CA GLN A 34 4.94 16.55 -7.64
C GLN A 34 4.70 15.04 -7.66
N THR A 35 3.90 14.57 -8.60
CA THR A 35 3.67 13.15 -8.80
C THR A 35 4.79 12.57 -9.64
N LEU A 36 5.41 11.49 -9.15
CA LEU A 36 6.29 10.64 -9.94
C LEU A 36 5.57 9.36 -10.33
N HIS A 37 5.71 8.96 -11.58
CA HIS A 37 5.29 7.64 -12.03
C HIS A 37 6.46 6.66 -11.89
N ALA A 38 6.16 5.43 -11.48
CA ALA A 38 7.17 4.39 -11.39
C ALA A 38 7.77 4.11 -12.78
N THR A 39 9.10 4.13 -12.88
CA THR A 39 9.81 3.79 -14.12
C THR A 39 9.85 2.28 -14.34
N THR A 40 9.86 1.51 -13.25
CA THR A 40 9.71 0.06 -13.25
C THR A 40 8.73 -0.39 -12.18
N ALA A 41 8.01 -1.48 -12.44
CA ALA A 41 7.19 -2.17 -11.46
C ALA A 41 7.25 -3.68 -11.70
N GLU A 42 7.97 -4.41 -10.85
CA GLU A 42 8.17 -5.85 -10.99
C GLU A 42 7.43 -6.61 -9.89
N LEU A 43 6.48 -7.46 -10.28
CA LEU A 43 5.87 -8.45 -9.40
C LEU A 43 6.76 -9.68 -9.33
N ARG A 44 7.14 -10.09 -8.12
CA ARG A 44 7.86 -11.35 -7.90
C ARG A 44 7.45 -12.04 -6.60
N THR A 45 7.62 -13.35 -6.56
CA THR A 45 7.56 -14.10 -5.30
C THR A 45 8.86 -13.87 -4.54
N ARG A 46 8.77 -13.33 -3.32
CA ARG A 46 9.93 -13.12 -2.44
C ARG A 46 9.86 -14.01 -1.21
N GLY A 47 8.71 -14.08 -0.57
CA GLY A 47 8.49 -14.65 0.75
C GLY A 47 8.17 -13.58 1.80
N PHE A 48 8.35 -13.94 3.07
CA PHE A 48 7.91 -13.15 4.22
C PHE A 48 9.11 -12.57 4.95
N SER A 49 9.08 -11.26 5.18
CA SER A 49 10.09 -10.58 5.99
C SER A 49 9.98 -11.03 7.44
N LYS A 50 11.12 -11.19 8.11
CA LYS A 50 11.15 -11.52 9.53
C LYS A 50 10.54 -10.37 10.35
N GLU A 51 9.58 -10.73 11.20
CA GLU A 51 9.02 -9.80 12.17
C GLU A 51 10.04 -9.44 13.25
N LEU A 52 10.13 -8.16 13.53
CA LEU A 52 10.93 -7.56 14.57
C LEU A 52 9.99 -6.89 15.57
N HIS A 53 10.16 -7.21 16.85
CA HIS A 53 9.46 -6.56 17.96
C HIS A 53 10.47 -5.80 18.80
N PRO A 54 10.76 -4.51 18.49
CA PRO A 54 11.66 -3.72 19.31
C PRO A 54 11.17 -3.71 20.75
N ASN A 55 11.98 -4.25 21.67
CA ASN A 55 11.67 -4.37 23.10
C ASN A 55 10.36 -5.12 23.44
N GLY A 56 9.85 -5.96 22.53
CA GLY A 56 8.56 -6.65 22.71
C GLY A 56 7.34 -5.71 22.65
N THR A 57 7.52 -4.45 22.24
CA THR A 57 6.46 -3.45 22.12
C THR A 57 6.05 -3.23 20.67
N GLN A 58 4.80 -2.84 20.47
CA GLN A 58 4.27 -2.45 19.16
C GLN A 58 4.78 -1.04 18.76
N PRO A 59 4.78 -0.68 17.46
CA PRO A 59 4.38 -1.51 16.32
C PRO A 59 5.43 -2.55 15.92
N THR A 60 4.97 -3.69 15.41
CA THR A 60 5.85 -4.67 14.75
C THR A 60 6.51 -4.01 13.54
N THR A 61 7.81 -4.26 13.39
CA THR A 61 8.60 -3.84 12.21
C THR A 61 9.11 -5.08 11.48
N TYR A 62 9.69 -4.92 10.29
CA TYR A 62 10.09 -6.05 9.45
C TYR A 62 11.52 -5.87 8.95
N ASP A 63 12.33 -6.93 9.06
CA ASP A 63 13.66 -6.99 8.43
C ASP A 63 13.51 -7.43 6.97
N TYR A 64 13.77 -6.49 6.04
CA TYR A 64 13.65 -6.77 4.60
C TYR A 64 14.73 -7.72 4.08
N GLU A 65 15.87 -7.87 4.74
CA GLU A 65 16.94 -8.75 4.24
C GLU A 65 16.76 -10.20 4.71
N GLN A 66 15.99 -10.41 5.79
CA GLN A 66 15.73 -11.75 6.34
C GLN A 66 14.39 -12.31 5.84
N VAL A 67 14.47 -13.24 4.89
CA VAL A 67 13.30 -13.79 4.19
C VAL A 67 13.04 -15.25 4.56
N SER A 68 11.80 -15.57 4.88
CA SER A 68 11.29 -16.94 5.01
C SER A 68 10.35 -17.27 3.84
N LEU A 69 10.44 -18.50 3.33
CA LEU A 69 9.46 -19.03 2.37
C LEU A 69 8.30 -19.78 3.04
N LEU A 70 8.37 -19.97 4.37
CA LEU A 70 7.29 -20.56 5.13
C LEU A 70 6.19 -19.51 5.29
N SER A 71 5.03 -19.78 4.68
CA SER A 71 3.88 -18.91 4.82
C SER A 71 3.27 -19.08 6.22
N PRO A 72 3.08 -17.97 6.97
CA PRO A 72 2.29 -18.00 8.20
C PRO A 72 0.78 -18.03 7.92
N TRP A 73 0.36 -17.91 6.66
CA TRP A 73 -1.04 -17.77 6.24
C TRP A 73 -1.48 -18.90 5.32
N LYS A 74 -2.78 -19.06 5.13
CA LYS A 74 -3.29 -19.92 4.05
C LYS A 74 -3.18 -19.18 2.72
N THR A 75 -2.75 -19.86 1.66
CA THR A 75 -2.85 -19.33 0.30
C THR A 75 -4.28 -19.48 -0.21
N MET A 76 -4.87 -18.38 -0.68
CA MET A 76 -6.21 -18.41 -1.30
C MET A 76 -6.16 -19.17 -2.63
N SER A 77 -7.21 -19.92 -2.98
CA SER A 77 -7.28 -20.52 -4.32
C SER A 77 -7.70 -19.45 -5.34
N GLY A 78 -7.17 -19.48 -6.57
CA GLY A 78 -7.53 -18.43 -7.52
C GLY A 78 -6.56 -18.25 -8.69
N SER A 79 -6.78 -17.17 -9.42
CA SER A 79 -5.88 -16.68 -10.47
C SER A 79 -5.12 -15.47 -9.96
N TYR A 80 -3.80 -15.55 -10.06
CA TYR A 80 -2.87 -14.51 -9.66
C TYR A 80 -2.23 -13.88 -10.89
N THR A 81 -1.79 -12.63 -10.76
CA THR A 81 -1.01 -11.98 -11.81
C THR A 81 0.31 -12.73 -11.98
N ARG A 82 0.70 -12.97 -13.23
CA ARG A 82 1.98 -13.64 -13.52
C ARG A 82 3.14 -12.73 -13.10
N PRO A 83 4.20 -13.26 -12.45
CA PRO A 83 5.41 -12.49 -12.15
C PRO A 83 6.01 -11.82 -13.39
N GLY A 84 6.62 -10.64 -13.18
CA GLY A 84 7.23 -9.82 -14.22
C GLY A 84 6.78 -8.36 -14.14
N ASP A 85 6.92 -7.64 -15.26
CA ASP A 85 6.51 -6.23 -15.36
C ASP A 85 4.98 -6.09 -15.23
N VAL A 86 4.54 -5.39 -14.20
CA VAL A 86 3.14 -5.07 -13.90
C VAL A 86 2.85 -3.58 -13.98
N ARG A 87 3.79 -2.77 -14.49
CA ARG A 87 3.67 -1.31 -14.52
C ARG A 87 2.42 -0.81 -15.24
N GLN A 88 1.99 -1.50 -16.29
CA GLN A 88 0.77 -1.14 -17.01
C GLN A 88 -0.49 -1.28 -16.14
N LEU A 89 -0.54 -2.26 -15.23
CA LEU A 89 -1.66 -2.46 -14.30
C LEU A 89 -1.64 -1.48 -13.12
N LEU A 90 -0.52 -0.79 -12.89
CA LEU A 90 -0.34 0.14 -11.78
C LEU A 90 -0.27 1.61 -12.23
N ALA A 91 -0.36 1.87 -13.55
CA ALA A 91 -0.19 3.19 -14.11
C ALA A 91 -1.38 4.12 -13.80
N VAL A 92 -2.58 3.55 -13.68
CA VAL A 92 -3.85 4.26 -13.44
C VAL A 92 -4.75 3.40 -12.55
N SER A 93 -5.64 4.04 -11.78
CA SER A 93 -6.72 3.37 -11.04
C SER A 93 -7.93 3.19 -11.96
N ASP A 94 -8.02 2.06 -12.67
CA ASP A 94 -9.08 1.77 -13.65
C ASP A 94 -9.77 0.42 -13.40
N ASP A 95 -9.82 -0.02 -12.14
CA ASP A 95 -10.30 -1.33 -11.70
C ASP A 95 -9.56 -2.54 -12.29
N LEU A 96 -8.38 -2.33 -12.89
CA LEU A 96 -7.42 -3.37 -13.19
C LEU A 96 -6.40 -3.46 -12.06
N PHE A 97 -6.17 -4.68 -11.57
CA PHE A 97 -5.34 -4.90 -10.38
C PHE A 97 -4.21 -5.88 -10.65
N THR A 98 -3.07 -5.62 -10.01
CA THR A 98 -2.07 -6.66 -9.75
C THR A 98 -2.58 -7.54 -8.62
N ILE A 99 -2.90 -8.80 -8.92
CA ILE A 99 -3.40 -9.77 -7.93
C ILE A 99 -2.20 -10.57 -7.41
N ALA A 100 -1.70 -10.15 -6.25
CA ALA A 100 -0.59 -10.80 -5.55
C ALA A 100 -1.07 -11.93 -4.64
N LYS A 101 -0.30 -13.02 -4.53
CA LYS A 101 -0.49 -14.05 -3.49
C LYS A 101 0.31 -13.72 -2.23
N ASP A 102 0.12 -14.50 -1.18
CA ASP A 102 0.93 -14.42 0.02
C ASP A 102 2.43 -14.61 -0.32
N GLY A 103 3.27 -13.72 0.22
CA GLY A 103 4.72 -13.73 -0.03
C GLY A 103 5.15 -13.14 -1.38
N ASP A 104 4.23 -12.64 -2.22
CA ASP A 104 4.60 -11.81 -3.36
C ASP A 104 4.91 -10.37 -2.91
N GLU A 105 5.74 -9.70 -3.70
CA GLU A 105 6.01 -8.27 -3.59
C GLU A 105 5.97 -7.60 -4.96
N VAL A 106 5.68 -6.31 -4.97
CA VAL A 106 5.90 -5.44 -6.14
C VAL A 106 7.04 -4.48 -5.82
N ILE A 107 8.10 -4.55 -6.63
CA ILE A 107 9.22 -3.62 -6.55
C ILE A 107 8.97 -2.46 -7.48
N LEU A 108 8.92 -1.26 -6.91
CA LEU A 108 8.74 -0.01 -7.64
C LEU A 108 10.06 0.76 -7.65
N SER A 109 10.46 1.25 -8.82
CA SER A 109 11.55 2.23 -8.94
C SER A 109 11.01 3.54 -9.48
N PHE A 110 11.55 4.65 -8.97
CA PHE A 110 11.20 6.00 -9.41
C PHE A 110 12.49 6.73 -9.81
N ASP A 111 12.43 7.48 -10.90
CA ASP A 111 13.57 8.28 -11.34
C ASP A 111 13.59 9.62 -10.61
N ALA A 112 14.50 9.74 -9.64
CA ALA A 112 14.67 10.97 -8.87
C ALA A 112 15.14 12.16 -9.72
N ALA A 113 15.72 11.94 -10.92
CA ALA A 113 16.13 13.02 -11.81
C ALA A 113 14.93 13.77 -12.41
N GLN A 114 13.72 13.20 -12.35
CA GLN A 114 12.49 13.87 -12.79
C GLN A 114 11.98 14.88 -11.76
N LEU A 115 12.49 14.87 -10.53
CA LEU A 115 12.08 15.80 -9.49
C LEU A 115 12.62 17.20 -9.77
N ASP A 116 11.77 18.20 -9.54
CA ASP A 116 12.21 19.59 -9.58
C ASP A 116 13.33 19.84 -8.54
N PRO A 117 14.24 20.80 -8.78
CA PRO A 117 15.20 21.21 -7.77
C PRO A 117 14.52 21.68 -6.48
N LEU A 118 15.07 21.27 -5.33
CA LEU A 118 14.53 21.66 -4.03
C LEU A 118 14.89 23.13 -3.72
N PRO A 119 13.92 24.02 -3.48
CA PRO A 119 14.23 25.41 -3.13
C PRO A 119 15.03 25.51 -1.82
N ALA A 120 15.77 26.61 -1.66
CA ALA A 120 16.52 26.87 -0.44
C ALA A 120 15.59 26.88 0.80
N ASN A 121 16.03 26.23 1.88
CA ASN A 121 15.29 26.08 3.15
C ASN A 121 13.99 25.25 3.07
N TRP A 122 13.79 24.48 2.00
CA TRP A 122 12.66 23.53 1.92
C TRP A 122 13.12 22.11 2.30
N THR A 123 12.19 21.32 2.83
CA THR A 123 12.36 19.89 3.05
C THR A 123 11.49 19.12 2.08
N ARG A 124 12.03 18.02 1.52
CA ARG A 124 11.27 17.08 0.68
C ARG A 124 10.85 15.87 1.50
N THR A 125 9.59 15.49 1.36
CA THR A 125 9.06 14.22 1.85
C THR A 125 8.51 13.41 0.68
N TYR A 126 8.34 12.11 0.86
CA TYR A 126 7.79 11.20 -0.13
C TYR A 126 6.56 10.53 0.43
N LEU A 127 5.50 10.46 -0.39
CA LEU A 127 4.29 9.71 -0.09
C LEU A 127 4.11 8.64 -1.16
N LEU A 128 4.06 7.38 -0.74
CA LEU A 128 3.60 6.31 -1.61
C LEU A 128 2.08 6.20 -1.49
N ARG A 129 1.37 6.57 -2.55
CA ARG A 129 -0.08 6.35 -2.65
C ARG A 129 -0.34 4.99 -3.29
N THR A 130 -1.08 4.14 -2.60
CA THR A 130 -1.57 2.87 -3.12
C THR A 130 -3.10 2.89 -3.21
N ASP A 131 -3.63 2.15 -4.17
CA ASP A 131 -5.07 1.96 -4.38
C ASP A 131 -5.30 0.48 -4.66
N GLY A 132 -6.17 -0.14 -3.87
CA GLY A 132 -6.39 -1.58 -3.95
C GLY A 132 -7.08 -2.16 -2.73
N PHE A 133 -7.28 -3.47 -2.80
CA PHE A 133 -7.97 -4.25 -1.77
C PHE A 133 -7.01 -5.22 -1.11
N SER A 134 -7.17 -5.41 0.20
CA SER A 134 -6.49 -6.47 0.95
C SER A 134 -7.52 -7.50 1.37
N LYS A 135 -7.19 -8.78 1.16
CA LYS A 135 -7.98 -9.89 1.67
C LYS A 135 -7.10 -10.80 2.48
N GLU A 136 -7.52 -11.04 3.72
CA GLU A 136 -6.75 -11.81 4.69
C GLU A 136 -7.18 -13.27 4.71
N MET A 137 -6.21 -14.14 4.99
CA MET A 137 -6.37 -15.60 5.11
C MET A 137 -5.81 -16.08 6.45
N ASP A 138 -6.17 -15.39 7.53
CA ASP A 138 -5.84 -15.80 8.89
C ASP A 138 -6.33 -17.24 9.12
N ILE A 139 -5.43 -18.09 9.59
CA ILE A 139 -5.69 -19.50 9.88
C ILE A 139 -6.85 -19.65 10.87
N ASN A 140 -7.01 -18.69 11.79
CA ASN A 140 -8.04 -18.65 12.83
C ASN A 140 -9.41 -18.17 12.32
N SER A 141 -9.51 -17.71 11.07
CA SER A 141 -10.78 -17.28 10.47
C SER A 141 -11.49 -18.45 9.79
N PRO A 142 -12.67 -18.88 10.26
CA PRO A 142 -13.34 -20.10 9.80
C PRO A 142 -13.85 -20.03 8.34
N GLU A 143 -14.17 -18.84 7.83
CA GLU A 143 -14.72 -18.65 6.47
C GLU A 143 -13.67 -18.31 5.41
N SER A 144 -12.39 -18.22 5.79
CA SER A 144 -11.29 -17.81 4.91
C SER A 144 -11.20 -18.64 3.61
N GLY A 145 -11.60 -19.91 3.61
CA GLY A 145 -11.50 -20.80 2.44
C GLY A 145 -12.58 -20.68 1.37
N GLN A 146 -13.64 -19.88 1.55
CA GLN A 146 -14.79 -19.88 0.62
C GLN A 146 -14.65 -18.90 -0.56
N HIS A 147 -13.68 -17.99 -0.48
CA HIS A 147 -13.45 -16.97 -1.51
C HIS A 147 -12.24 -17.31 -2.37
N ARG A 148 -12.28 -16.86 -3.64
CA ARG A 148 -11.20 -17.07 -4.61
C ARG A 148 -10.59 -15.75 -5.02
N ALA A 149 -9.27 -15.73 -5.21
CA ALA A 149 -8.60 -14.60 -5.84
C ALA A 149 -8.90 -14.64 -7.35
N ALA A 150 -9.48 -13.59 -7.89
CA ALA A 150 -9.75 -13.48 -9.32
C ALA A 150 -9.84 -11.99 -9.71
N PRO A 151 -9.55 -11.65 -10.98
CA PRO A 151 -9.91 -10.34 -11.51
C PRO A 151 -11.42 -10.09 -11.29
N LEU A 152 -11.79 -8.83 -11.02
CA LEU A 152 -13.19 -8.47 -10.99
C LEU A 152 -13.85 -8.86 -12.31
N SER A 153 -14.99 -9.54 -12.24
CA SER A 153 -15.78 -9.80 -13.45
C SER A 153 -16.24 -8.46 -14.04
N CYS A 154 -16.44 -8.39 -15.35
CA CYS A 154 -16.87 -7.14 -16.01
C CYS A 154 -18.18 -6.57 -15.42
N ASP A 155 -18.99 -7.42 -14.78
CA ASP A 155 -20.28 -7.07 -14.16
C ASP A 155 -20.17 -6.58 -12.70
N GLU A 156 -18.99 -6.67 -12.07
CA GLU A 156 -18.75 -6.26 -10.67
C GLU A 156 -17.93 -4.97 -10.54
N ARG A 157 -17.70 -4.26 -11.64
CA ARG A 157 -17.07 -2.93 -11.60
C ARG A 157 -18.00 -1.97 -10.87
N ILE A 158 -17.55 -1.52 -9.69
CA ILE A 158 -18.29 -0.56 -8.88
C ILE A 158 -18.23 0.78 -9.60
N PRO A 159 -19.36 1.37 -10.03
CA PRO A 159 -19.33 2.71 -10.60
C PRO A 159 -18.86 3.71 -9.53
N LEU A 160 -17.85 4.51 -9.88
CA LEU A 160 -17.37 5.64 -9.08
C LEU A 160 -18.48 6.70 -8.87
#